data_AF-A0A3S4LQW8-F1
#
_entry.id   AF-A0A3S4LQW8-F1
#
_cell.length_a   1.000
_cell.length_b   1.000
_cell.length_c   1.000
_cell.angle_alpha   90.00
_cell.angle_beta   90.00
_cell.angle_gamma   90.00
#
_symmetry.space_group_name_H-M   'P 1'
#
loop_
_entity.id
_entity.type
_entity.pdbx_description
1 polymer ?
#
loop_
_entity_poly.entity_id
_entity_poly.type
_entity_poly.pdbx_seq_one_letter_code
_entity_poly.pdbx_strand_id
1 'polypeptide(L)' 'MALSNDIGNFQRLVMTKQGRYYDETPYTLERKLSENIWWLVELSQCLDIDIQTEMANFLSDKEKQLNIKTRK' A
#
# COMPACT_ATOMS: atom_id res chain seq x y z
N MET A 1 7.40 -5.77 -13.36
CA MET A 1 7.89 -5.90 -11.96
C MET A 1 6.84 -6.63 -11.15
N ALA A 2 7.25 -7.45 -10.18
CA ALA A 2 6.32 -8.26 -9.37
C ALA A 2 5.28 -7.40 -8.61
N LEU A 3 5.69 -6.25 -8.07
CA LEU A 3 4.81 -5.28 -7.42
C LEU A 3 3.61 -4.87 -8.30
N SER A 4 3.82 -4.54 -9.57
CA SER A 4 2.73 -4.09 -10.46
C SER A 4 1.66 -5.16 -10.66
N ASN A 5 2.06 -6.43 -10.70
CA ASN A 5 1.12 -7.55 -10.80
C ASN A 5 0.34 -7.74 -9.49
N ASP A 6 1.02 -7.62 -8.34
CA ASP A 6 0.38 -7.76 -7.03
C ASP A 6 -0.56 -6.60 -6.70
N ILE A 7 -0.27 -5.39 -7.17
CA ILE A 7 -1.22 -4.25 -7.13
C ILE A 7 -2.47 -4.59 -7.95
N GLY A 8 -2.31 -5.12 -9.16
CA GLY A 8 -3.45 -5.48 -10.02
C GLY A 8 -4.34 -6.55 -9.40
N ASN A 9 -3.75 -7.59 -8.83
CA ASN A 9 -4.48 -8.64 -8.10
C ASN A 9 -5.19 -8.07 -6.86
N PHE A 10 -4.52 -7.21 -6.08
CA PHE A 10 -5.14 -6.55 -4.94
C PHE A 10 -6.36 -5.70 -5.35
N GLN A 11 -6.24 -4.93 -6.44
CA GLN A 11 -7.34 -4.11 -6.94
C GLN A 11 -8.57 -4.93 -7.35
N ARG A 12 -8.38 -6.09 -8.00
CA ARG A 12 -9.48 -6.98 -8.35
C ARG A 12 -10.20 -7.50 -7.10
N LEU A 13 -9.44 -7.93 -6.09
CA LEU A 13 -9.99 -8.39 -4.81
C LEU A 13 -10.74 -7.27 -4.06
N VAL A 14 -10.28 -6.01 -4.15
CA VAL A 14 -11.02 -4.85 -3.62
C VAL A 14 -12.35 -4.67 -4.35
N MET A 15 -12.36 -4.75 -5.68
CA MET A 15 -13.59 -4.65 -6.46
C MET A 15 -14.56 -5.79 -6.13
N THR A 16 -14.06 -6.99 -5.87
CA THR A 16 -14.86 -8.12 -5.40
C THR A 16 -15.45 -7.89 -4.02
N LYS A 17 -14.64 -7.41 -3.06
CA LYS A 17 -15.15 -7.02 -1.73
C LYS A 17 -16.21 -5.92 -1.79
N GLN A 18 -16.16 -5.05 -2.80
CA GLN A 18 -17.15 -3.99 -3.05
C GLN A 18 -18.36 -4.45 -3.88
N GLY A 19 -18.43 -5.73 -4.29
CA GLY A 19 -19.53 -6.25 -5.12
C GLY A 19 -19.55 -5.72 -6.56
N ARG A 20 -18.41 -5.21 -7.05
CA ARG A 20 -18.28 -4.57 -8.39
C ARG A 20 -17.65 -5.47 -9.45
N TYR A 21 -17.06 -6.59 -9.03
CA TYR A 21 -16.36 -7.53 -9.88
C TYR A 21 -16.37 -8.93 -9.25
N TYR A 22 -16.48 -9.98 -10.05
CA TYR A 22 -16.33 -11.34 -9.54
C TYR A 22 -14.94 -11.85 -9.89
N ASP A 23 -14.12 -12.09 -8.86
CA ASP A 23 -12.75 -12.59 -8.98
C ASP A 23 -12.67 -14.04 -8.47
N GLU A 24 -12.19 -14.95 -9.31
CA GLU A 24 -11.99 -16.37 -9.00
C GLU A 24 -10.54 -16.71 -8.64
N THR A 25 -9.67 -15.70 -8.51
CA THR A 25 -8.27 -15.97 -8.13
C THR A 25 -8.18 -16.59 -6.73
N PRO A 26 -7.21 -17.50 -6.50
CA PRO A 26 -7.07 -18.19 -5.21
C PRO A 26 -6.46 -17.30 -4.10
N TYR A 27 -6.34 -16.00 -4.35
CA TYR A 27 -5.70 -15.05 -3.44
C TYR A 27 -6.71 -14.45 -2.48
N THR A 28 -6.24 -14.09 -1.27
CA THR A 28 -7.05 -13.32 -0.32
C THR A 28 -6.65 -11.86 -0.34
N LEU A 29 -7.60 -10.98 -0.02
CA LEU A 29 -7.38 -9.55 0.02
C LEU A 29 -6.28 -9.19 1.02
N GLU A 30 -6.30 -9.81 2.20
CA GLU A 30 -5.35 -9.59 3.29
C GLU A 30 -3.94 -10.01 2.89
N ARG A 31 -3.80 -11.16 2.22
CA ARG A 31 -2.49 -11.64 1.73
C ARG A 31 -1.94 -10.70 0.67
N LYS A 32 -2.74 -10.32 -0.33
CA LYS A 32 -2.27 -9.43 -1.40
C LYS A 32 -1.97 -8.03 -0.88
N LEU A 33 -2.71 -7.52 0.10
CA LEU A 33 -2.36 -6.27 0.77
C LEU A 33 -0.97 -6.36 1.43
N SER A 34 -0.71 -7.45 2.15
CA SER A 34 0.57 -7.67 2.84
C SER A 34 1.74 -7.79 1.85
N GLU A 35 1.56 -8.52 0.75
CA GLU A 35 2.58 -8.66 -0.31
C GLU A 35 2.92 -7.32 -0.97
N ASN A 36 1.93 -6.45 -1.18
CA ASN A 36 2.17 -5.10 -1.71
C ASN A 36 3.01 -4.25 -0.75
N ILE A 37 2.73 -4.30 0.56
CA ILE A 37 3.55 -3.61 1.58
C ILE A 37 4.97 -4.18 1.58
N TRP A 38 5.11 -5.51 1.55
CA TRP A 38 6.42 -6.16 1.51
C TRP A 38 7.24 -5.72 0.31
N TRP A 39 6.66 -5.70 -0.90
CA TRP A 39 7.35 -5.21 -2.09
C TRP A 39 7.83 -3.76 -1.97
N LEU A 40 7.07 -2.87 -1.33
CA LEU A 40 7.49 -1.48 -1.12
C LEU A 40 8.68 -1.40 -0.16
N VAL A 41 8.71 -2.24 0.87
CA VAL A 41 9.84 -2.33 1.82
C VAL A 41 11.08 -2.92 1.13
N GLU A 42 10.95 -4.00 0.36
CA GLU A 42 12.07 -4.58 -0.39
C GLU A 42 12.63 -3.57 -1.40
N LEU A 43 11.75 -2.84 -2.09
CA LEU A 43 12.17 -1.83 -3.05
C LEU A 43 12.89 -0.66 -2.38
N SER A 44 12.45 -0.21 -1.19
CA SER A 44 13.15 0.86 -0.47
C SER A 44 14.55 0.44 -0.06
N GLN A 45 14.73 -0.81 0.38
CA GLN A 45 16.05 -1.37 0.69
C GLN A 45 16.95 -1.43 -0.55
N CYS A 46 16.41 -1.90 -1.69
CA CYS A 46 17.15 -1.95 -2.96
C CYS A 46 17.61 -0.58 -3.45
N LEU A 47 16.88 0.48 -3.09
CA LEU A 47 17.16 1.86 -3.51
C LEU A 47 17.90 2.69 -2.46
N ASP A 48 18.31 2.07 -1.35
CA ASP A 48 18.94 2.76 -0.20
C ASP A 48 18.09 3.91 0.36
N ILE A 49 16.78 3.68 0.47
CA ILE A 49 15.79 4.62 0.99
C ILE A 49 15.37 4.18 2.40
N ASP A 50 15.53 5.06 3.38
CA ASP A 50 14.91 4.91 4.70
C ASP A 50 13.41 5.21 4.63
N ILE A 51 12.64 4.16 4.37
CA ILE A 51 11.17 4.25 4.24
C ILE A 51 10.49 4.75 5.52
N GLN A 52 11.09 4.59 6.70
CA GLN A 52 10.50 5.10 7.94
C GLN A 52 10.59 6.62 8.01
N THR A 53 11.77 7.17 7.72
CA THR A 53 11.99 8.62 7.66
C THR A 53 11.12 9.25 6.57
N GLU A 54 11.08 8.67 5.37
CA GLU A 54 10.27 9.21 4.27
C GLU A 54 8.76 9.15 4.55
N MET A 55 8.27 8.08 5.18
CA MET A 55 6.87 7.99 5.59
C MET A 55 6.53 9.04 6.65
N ALA A 56 7.40 9.26 7.64
CA ALA A 56 7.20 10.28 8.66
C ALA A 56 7.15 11.69 8.06
N ASN A 57 8.07 12.00 7.13
CA ASN A 57 8.11 13.26 6.41
C ASN A 57 6.81 13.48 5.60
N PHE A 58 6.40 12.47 4.83
CA PHE A 58 5.18 12.50 4.03
C PHE A 58 3.93 12.76 4.89
N LEU A 59 3.79 12.06 6.02
CA LEU A 59 2.66 12.23 6.93
C LEU A 59 2.64 13.62 7.56
N SER A 60 3.79 14.12 8.04
CA SER A 60 3.91 15.48 8.57
C SER A 60 3.47 16.53 7.53
N ASP A 61 3.86 16.35 6.27
CA ASP A 61 3.47 17.28 5.20
C ASP A 61 1.97 17.18 4.87
N LYS A 62 1.38 15.98 4.94
CA LYS A 62 -0.07 15.79 4.80
C LYS A 62 -0.85 16.42 5.94
N GLU A 63 -0.38 16.30 7.17
CA GLU A 63 -1.00 16.93 8.34
C GLU A 63 -1.03 18.45 8.20
N LYS A 64 0.09 19.08 7.77
CA LYS A 64 0.16 20.51 7.48
C LYS A 64 -0.81 20.90 6.35
N GLN A 65 -0.82 20.15 5.24
CA GLN A 65 -1.71 20.40 4.11
C GLN A 65 -3.20 20.34 4.50
N LEU A 66 -3.55 19.44 5.41
CA LEU A 66 -4.93 19.21 5.84
C LEU A 66 -5.31 19.98 7.12
N ASN A 67 -4.41 20.80 7.67
CA ASN A 67 -4.58 21.51 8.95
C ASN A 67 -4.99 20.59 10.11
N ILE A 68 -4.51 19.36 10.12
CA ILE A 68 -4.81 18.39 11.19
C ILE A 68 -3.88 18.70 12.37
N LYS A 69 -4.46 18.97 13.55
CA LYS A 69 -3.70 19.08 14.80
C LYS A 69 -3.59 17.71 15.45
N THR A 70 -2.42 17.11 15.45
CA THR A 70 -2.13 15.88 16.19
C THR A 70 -2.27 16.18 17.69
N ARG A 71 -3.16 15.46 18.39
CA ARG A 71 -3.18 15.51 19.86
C ARG A 71 -1.91 14.83 20.35
N LYS A 72 -1.04 15.59 21.01
CA LYS A 72 0.07 15.05 21.81
C LYS A 72 -0.46 14.19 22.94
#